data_AF-A0A016V2X7-F1
#
_entry.id   AF-A0A016V2X7-F1
#
_cell.length_a   1.000
_cell.length_b   1.000
_cell.length_c   1.000
_cell.angle_alpha   90.00
_cell.angle_beta   90.00
_cell.angle_gamma   90.00
#
_symmetry.space_group_name_H-M   'P 1'
#
loop_
_entity.id
_entity.type
_entity.pdbx_description
1 polymer ?
#
loop_
_entity_poly.entity_id
_entity_poly.type
_entity_poly.pdbx_seq_one_letter_code
_entity_poly.pdbx_strand_id
1 'polypeptide(L)'
;MMYLITALLLSLALAGEDSSEKREKFTFTEYDDDFARQIMFPISTAAYGWNALMIESCLNRTIGEGAGIYQYSHSCQNGECSGFVAKLPHYGAIIIGFRGTQRPGQLIQQGIDSTIRAWSKWDYGGHISLYFNKTFHTIWQGLEHRVYMYIYEHPDWDIWIGGHSLGGALATLATFFLVHSKLVQPDAVKLMTFGQPRVGDKAFADAFDNEVGYAYRVVHSRDIVPSIPRSGYWHQGAEQSLSQHLYEQSLSQYSCKSTNAGLPPPARST
;
A
#
# COMPACT_ATOMS: atom_id res chain seq x y z
N MET A 1 -50.47 -46.98 -38.38
CA MET A 1 -49.71 -45.92 -39.06
C MET A 1 -49.94 -44.64 -38.30
N MET A 2 -48.99 -43.76 -37.98
CA MET A 2 -47.53 -43.75 -37.95
C MET A 2 -47.22 -42.35 -37.35
N TYR A 3 -46.43 -42.32 -36.28
CA TYR A 3 -45.71 -41.19 -35.63
C TYR A 3 -46.12 -39.73 -35.92
N LEU A 4 -46.22 -38.89 -34.87
CA LEU A 4 -45.17 -37.92 -34.57
C LEU A 4 -45.27 -37.34 -33.16
N ILE A 5 -44.14 -37.45 -32.46
CA ILE A 5 -43.80 -36.88 -31.15
C ILE A 5 -43.51 -35.39 -31.36
N THR A 6 -44.08 -34.50 -30.55
CA THR A 6 -43.54 -33.14 -30.38
C THR A 6 -43.21 -32.92 -28.92
N ALA A 7 -41.91 -32.90 -28.65
CA ALA A 7 -41.30 -32.75 -27.34
C ALA A 7 -41.25 -31.26 -26.91
N LEU A 8 -41.56 -31.07 -25.63
CA LEU A 8 -40.83 -30.29 -24.62
C LEU A 8 -39.88 -29.16 -25.12
N LEU A 9 -40.30 -27.91 -24.88
CA LEU A 9 -39.39 -26.80 -24.54
C LEU A 9 -40.07 -25.94 -23.46
N LEU A 10 -40.10 -26.46 -22.24
CA LEU A 10 -40.30 -25.62 -21.05
C LEU A 10 -38.92 -25.04 -20.74
N SER A 11 -38.73 -23.76 -21.05
CA SER A 11 -37.54 -23.01 -20.67
C SER A 11 -37.45 -22.97 -19.14
N LEU A 12 -36.65 -23.87 -18.56
CA LEU A 12 -36.06 -23.61 -17.25
C LEU A 12 -35.14 -22.40 -17.43
N ALA A 13 -35.64 -21.22 -17.06
CA ALA A 13 -34.78 -20.15 -16.62
C ALA A 13 -34.06 -20.67 -15.36
N LEU A 14 -32.88 -21.25 -15.55
CA LEU A 14 -31.89 -21.31 -14.48
C LEU A 14 -31.57 -19.85 -14.17
N ALA A 15 -32.27 -19.30 -13.18
CA ALA A 15 -31.70 -18.22 -12.40
C ALA A 15 -30.39 -18.80 -11.86
N GLY A 16 -29.28 -18.45 -12.51
CA GLY A 16 -27.99 -18.53 -11.86
C GLY A 16 -28.12 -17.61 -10.66
N GLU A 17 -28.33 -18.20 -9.49
CA GLU A 17 -27.92 -17.56 -8.24
C GLU A 17 -26.41 -17.36 -8.40
N ASP A 18 -26.04 -16.17 -8.88
CA ASP A 18 -24.69 -15.66 -8.77
C ASP A 18 -24.41 -15.65 -7.26
N SER A 19 -23.71 -16.68 -6.80
CA SER A 19 -23.17 -16.79 -5.46
C SER A 19 -22.01 -15.81 -5.31
N SER A 20 -22.25 -14.54 -5.65
CA SER A 20 -21.41 -13.45 -5.24
C SER A 20 -21.53 -13.41 -3.72
N GLU A 21 -20.54 -14.01 -3.06
CA GLU A 21 -20.22 -13.69 -1.68
C GLU A 21 -20.33 -12.16 -1.54
N LYS A 22 -21.25 -11.70 -0.68
CA LYS A 22 -21.47 -10.26 -0.48
C LYS A 22 -20.16 -9.65 -0.01
N ARG A 23 -19.41 -9.06 -0.94
CA ARG A 23 -18.16 -8.37 -0.64
C ARG A 23 -18.47 -7.20 0.28
N GLU A 24 -17.69 -7.05 1.34
CA GLU A 24 -17.74 -5.85 2.16
C GLU A 24 -17.08 -4.72 1.38
N LYS A 25 -17.89 -3.89 0.70
CA LYS A 25 -17.38 -2.77 -0.08
C LYS A 25 -17.45 -1.48 0.72
N PHE A 26 -16.32 -0.82 0.87
CA PHE A 26 -16.25 0.51 1.45
C PHE A 26 -16.71 1.56 0.44
N THR A 27 -17.74 2.33 0.79
CA THR A 27 -18.35 3.34 -0.11
C THR A 27 -18.05 4.79 0.28
N PHE A 28 -17.18 4.99 1.27
CA PHE A 28 -16.80 6.34 1.71
C PHE A 28 -15.82 6.99 0.71
N THR A 29 -15.98 8.31 0.56
CA THR A 29 -15.13 9.18 -0.26
C THR A 29 -14.22 10.07 0.57
N GLU A 30 -14.50 10.21 1.87
CA GLU A 30 -13.73 11.00 2.83
C GLU A 30 -12.97 10.09 3.81
N TYR A 31 -12.11 10.68 4.64
CA TYR A 31 -11.35 9.96 5.65
C TYR A 31 -12.27 9.17 6.60
N ASP A 32 -11.94 7.89 6.79
CA ASP A 32 -12.57 7.02 7.77
C ASP A 32 -11.52 6.46 8.74
N ASP A 33 -11.72 6.71 10.03
CA ASP A 33 -10.77 6.35 11.09
C ASP A 33 -10.74 4.83 11.35
N ASP A 34 -11.86 4.13 11.18
CA ASP A 34 -11.92 2.69 11.35
C ASP A 34 -11.21 1.98 10.20
N PHE A 35 -11.44 2.42 8.95
CA PHE A 35 -10.67 1.96 7.80
C PHE A 35 -9.17 2.26 7.96
N ALA A 36 -8.83 3.45 8.45
CA ALA A 36 -7.44 3.82 8.70
C ALA A 36 -6.77 2.85 9.69
N ARG A 37 -7.39 2.60 10.84
CA ARG A 37 -6.81 1.81 11.93
C ARG A 37 -6.91 0.30 11.71
N GLN A 38 -7.99 -0.19 11.13
CA GLN A 38 -8.28 -1.62 11.02
C GLN A 38 -7.81 -2.21 9.68
N ILE A 39 -7.64 -1.40 8.63
CA ILE A 39 -7.25 -1.88 7.29
C ILE A 39 -5.90 -1.28 6.86
N MET A 40 -5.82 0.05 6.72
CA MET A 40 -4.64 0.69 6.12
C MET A 40 -3.40 0.60 7.01
N PHE A 41 -3.59 0.66 8.33
CA PHE A 41 -2.51 0.52 9.28
C PHE A 41 -1.93 -0.91 9.26
N PRO A 42 -2.74 -1.99 9.35
CA PRO A 42 -2.20 -3.34 9.17
C PRO A 42 -1.57 -3.62 7.81
N ILE A 43 -2.05 -3.04 6.71
CA ILE A 43 -1.35 -3.11 5.40
C ILE A 43 0.07 -2.55 5.52
N SER A 44 0.20 -1.39 6.17
CA SER A 44 1.49 -0.71 6.35
C SER A 44 2.43 -1.47 7.30
N THR A 45 1.90 -2.13 8.33
CA THR A 45 2.72 -2.94 9.24
C THR A 45 3.06 -4.31 8.64
N ALA A 46 2.18 -4.91 7.83
CA ALA A 46 2.42 -6.17 7.15
C ALA A 46 3.66 -6.09 6.24
N ALA A 47 3.94 -4.92 5.66
CA ALA A 47 5.15 -4.69 4.88
C ALA A 47 6.45 -4.96 5.66
N TYR A 48 6.41 -4.94 7.00
CA TYR A 48 7.52 -5.31 7.89
C TYR A 48 7.73 -6.82 8.07
N GLY A 49 6.90 -7.67 7.45
CA GLY A 49 7.17 -9.09 7.30
C GLY A 49 8.47 -9.34 6.52
N TRP A 50 9.17 -10.42 6.86
CA TRP A 50 10.43 -10.81 6.21
C TRP A 50 10.23 -11.64 4.96
N ASN A 51 9.09 -12.33 4.86
CA ASN A 51 8.70 -13.17 3.74
C ASN A 51 7.17 -13.17 3.61
N ALA A 52 6.67 -13.74 2.51
CA ALA A 52 5.25 -13.84 2.23
C ALA A 52 4.43 -14.51 3.35
N LEU A 53 4.98 -15.55 4.01
CA LEU A 53 4.29 -16.25 5.12
C LEU A 53 4.08 -15.35 6.34
N MET A 54 5.04 -14.47 6.66
CA MET A 54 4.88 -13.52 7.75
C MET A 54 3.89 -12.42 7.41
N ILE A 55 3.86 -11.98 6.14
CA ILE A 55 2.86 -11.03 5.65
C ILE A 55 1.47 -11.66 5.77
N GLU A 56 1.30 -12.88 5.27
CA GLU A 56 0.06 -13.67 5.35
C GLU A 56 -0.42 -13.83 6.79
N SER A 57 0.46 -14.30 7.68
CA SER A 57 0.15 -14.44 9.09
C SER A 57 -0.23 -13.11 9.75
N CYS A 58 0.29 -11.98 9.28
CA CYS A 58 -0.15 -10.69 9.79
C CYS A 58 -1.53 -10.29 9.26
N LEU A 59 -1.74 -10.39 7.94
CA LEU A 59 -3.01 -10.05 7.31
C LEU A 59 -4.16 -10.89 7.88
N ASN A 60 -3.96 -12.21 8.01
CA ASN A 60 -4.96 -13.13 8.54
C ASN A 60 -5.35 -12.84 10.00
N ARG A 61 -4.44 -12.28 10.81
CA ARG A 61 -4.72 -11.89 12.21
C ARG A 61 -5.39 -10.53 12.33
N THR A 62 -5.37 -9.70 11.29
CA THR A 62 -5.71 -8.28 11.41
C THR A 62 -6.87 -7.87 10.50
N ILE A 63 -6.78 -8.16 9.21
CA ILE A 63 -7.74 -7.74 8.18
C ILE A 63 -8.62 -8.89 7.73
N GLY A 64 -8.05 -10.08 7.59
CA GLY A 64 -8.69 -11.26 6.98
C GLY A 64 -7.76 -12.01 6.04
N GLU A 65 -8.29 -13.04 5.39
CA GLU A 65 -7.52 -13.95 4.54
C GLU A 65 -6.95 -13.24 3.30
N GLY A 66 -5.63 -13.04 3.31
CA GLY A 66 -4.89 -12.53 2.16
C GLY A 66 -4.57 -13.64 1.17
N ALA A 67 -4.81 -13.41 -0.12
CA ALA A 67 -4.52 -14.36 -1.18
C ALA A 67 -3.43 -13.84 -2.13
N GLY A 68 -2.65 -14.75 -2.71
CA GLY A 68 -1.66 -14.39 -3.74
C GLY A 68 -0.56 -13.44 -3.24
N ILE A 69 -0.10 -13.62 -2.01
CA ILE A 69 0.89 -12.70 -1.44
C ILE A 69 2.23 -12.86 -2.15
N TYR A 70 2.72 -11.74 -2.70
CA TYR A 70 4.02 -11.66 -3.32
C TYR A 70 4.80 -10.49 -2.74
N GLN A 71 6.03 -10.75 -2.31
CA GLN A 71 6.93 -9.75 -1.75
C GLN A 71 8.19 -9.66 -2.59
N TYR A 72 8.70 -8.44 -2.72
CA TYR A 72 10.04 -8.17 -3.22
C TYR A 72 10.81 -7.30 -2.23
N SER A 73 12.09 -7.62 -2.06
CA SER A 73 13.01 -6.93 -1.15
C SER A 73 14.30 -6.60 -1.88
N HIS A 74 14.88 -5.44 -1.57
CA HIS A 74 16.19 -5.04 -2.07
C HIS A 74 16.98 -4.24 -1.03
N SER A 75 18.31 -4.33 -1.09
CA SER A 75 19.21 -3.52 -0.27
C SER A 75 18.98 -2.03 -0.51
N CYS A 76 18.88 -1.27 0.58
CA CYS A 76 18.83 0.19 0.56
C CYS A 76 19.80 0.76 1.61
N GLN A 77 20.05 2.08 1.56
CA GLN A 77 21.22 2.74 2.17
C GLN A 77 21.50 2.41 3.65
N ASN A 78 20.49 1.96 4.42
CA ASN A 78 20.64 1.55 5.82
C ASN A 78 19.86 0.27 6.17
N GLY A 79 19.72 -0.68 5.25
CA GLY A 79 19.06 -1.96 5.51
C GLY A 79 18.41 -2.53 4.26
N GLU A 80 17.22 -3.10 4.43
CA GLU A 80 16.45 -3.67 3.33
C GLU A 80 15.11 -2.95 3.21
N CYS A 81 14.83 -2.47 2.01
CA CYS A 81 13.56 -1.90 1.63
C CYS A 81 12.75 -2.98 0.94
N SER A 82 11.44 -3.00 1.17
CA SER A 82 10.58 -4.05 0.61
C SER A 82 9.24 -3.47 0.21
N GLY A 83 8.55 -4.19 -0.68
CA GLY A 83 7.14 -4.01 -0.88
C GLY A 83 6.47 -5.36 -1.12
N PHE A 84 5.16 -5.39 -0.99
CA PHE A 84 4.37 -6.56 -1.29
C PHE A 84 3.08 -6.16 -1.99
N VAL A 85 2.50 -7.13 -2.71
CA VAL A 85 1.15 -7.07 -3.24
C VAL A 85 0.39 -8.32 -2.80
N ALA A 86 -0.89 -8.15 -2.47
CA ALA A 86 -1.79 -9.24 -2.14
C ALA A 86 -3.23 -8.91 -2.57
N LYS A 87 -4.06 -9.93 -2.64
CA LYS A 87 -5.50 -9.82 -2.88
C LYS A 87 -6.24 -9.98 -1.56
N LEU A 88 -7.29 -9.20 -1.37
CA LEU A 88 -8.27 -9.33 -0.29
C LEU A 88 -9.66 -9.61 -0.91
N PRO A 89 -9.98 -10.88 -1.24
CA PRO A 89 -11.21 -11.22 -1.97
C PRO A 89 -12.49 -10.79 -1.26
N HIS A 90 -12.52 -10.90 0.07
CA HIS A 90 -13.66 -10.49 0.89
C HIS A 90 -14.08 -9.03 0.66
N TYR A 91 -13.11 -8.15 0.39
CA TYR A 91 -13.37 -6.73 0.16
C TYR A 91 -13.41 -6.36 -1.33
N GLY A 92 -12.98 -7.27 -2.22
CA GLY A 92 -12.72 -6.93 -3.62
C GLY A 92 -11.64 -5.86 -3.74
N ALA A 93 -10.51 -6.06 -3.06
CA ALA A 93 -9.41 -5.10 -3.04
C ALA A 93 -8.05 -5.75 -3.32
N ILE A 94 -7.20 -5.03 -4.04
CA ILE A 94 -5.77 -5.33 -4.20
C ILE A 94 -5.03 -4.43 -3.22
N ILE A 95 -4.21 -5.00 -2.34
CA ILE A 95 -3.43 -4.24 -1.37
C ILE A 95 -1.96 -4.21 -1.78
N ILE A 96 -1.33 -3.04 -1.64
CA ILE A 96 0.09 -2.84 -1.87
C ILE A 96 0.68 -2.16 -0.65
N GLY A 97 1.65 -2.80 0.00
CA GLY A 97 2.32 -2.24 1.17
C GLY A 97 3.81 -2.05 0.94
N PHE A 98 4.34 -0.91 1.37
CA PHE A 98 5.76 -0.59 1.27
C PHE A 98 6.42 -0.40 2.64
N ARG A 99 7.65 -0.89 2.75
CA ARG A 99 8.51 -0.76 3.91
C ARG A 99 9.81 -0.06 3.55
N GLY A 100 10.18 0.90 4.38
CA GLY A 100 11.52 1.48 4.39
C GLY A 100 12.57 0.61 5.09
N THR A 101 13.67 1.23 5.54
CA THR A 101 14.65 0.52 6.36
C THR A 101 14.08 0.06 7.71
N GLN A 102 14.58 -1.08 8.17
CA GLN A 102 14.31 -1.67 9.48
C GLN A 102 15.02 -0.95 10.66
N ARG A 103 15.90 0.02 10.38
CA ARG A 103 16.56 0.85 11.41
C ARG A 103 16.13 2.33 11.32
N PRO A 104 14.83 2.63 11.49
CA PRO A 104 14.32 3.99 11.30
C PRO A 104 14.97 5.02 12.24
N GLY A 105 15.34 4.61 13.47
CA GLY A 105 16.02 5.49 14.42
C GLY A 105 17.35 6.08 13.92
N GLN A 106 18.09 5.38 13.05
CA GLN A 106 19.34 5.92 12.48
C GLN A 106 19.08 6.96 11.39
N LEU A 107 18.00 6.83 10.59
CA LEU A 107 17.62 7.82 9.58
C LEU A 107 17.07 9.11 10.22
N ILE A 108 16.30 8.98 11.30
CA ILE A 108 15.66 10.08 12.01
C ILE A 108 16.70 10.90 12.81
N GLN A 109 17.73 10.24 13.37
CA GLN A 109 18.75 10.89 14.20
C GLN A 109 19.90 11.55 13.39
N GLN A 110 20.12 11.17 12.12
CA GLN A 110 21.16 11.77 11.26
C GLN A 110 20.68 12.91 10.35
N GLY A 111 19.38 13.27 10.36
CA GLY A 111 18.91 14.51 9.75
C GLY A 111 19.13 14.63 8.25
N ILE A 112 18.51 13.75 7.47
CA ILE A 112 18.38 13.84 6.00
C ILE A 112 19.75 13.84 5.31
N ASP A 113 20.24 12.64 4.96
CA ASP A 113 21.39 12.48 4.06
C ASP A 113 21.22 13.41 2.84
N SER A 114 22.32 13.97 2.35
CA SER A 114 22.34 14.84 1.17
C SER A 114 21.62 14.22 -0.03
N THR A 115 21.57 12.89 -0.10
CA THR A 115 20.82 12.08 -1.08
C THR A 115 19.30 12.20 -1.01
N ILE A 116 18.72 12.39 0.18
CA ILE A 116 17.28 12.65 0.35
C ILE A 116 16.96 14.12 0.03
N ARG A 117 17.93 15.04 0.18
CA ARG A 117 17.78 16.45 -0.23
C ARG A 117 18.01 16.64 -1.73
N ALA A 118 18.78 15.76 -2.35
CA ALA A 118 19.05 15.79 -3.78
C ALA A 118 17.75 15.58 -4.55
N TRP A 119 17.54 16.39 -5.56
CA TRP A 119 16.36 16.35 -6.40
C TRP A 119 16.60 15.44 -7.60
N SER A 120 15.52 14.80 -8.05
CA SER A 120 15.42 14.15 -9.34
C SER A 120 14.10 14.58 -9.98
N LYS A 121 14.12 14.82 -11.28
CA LYS A 121 12.88 15.08 -12.02
C LYS A 121 11.95 13.87 -11.88
N TRP A 122 10.69 14.14 -11.61
CA TRP A 122 9.64 13.12 -11.68
C TRP A 122 8.94 13.25 -13.03
N ASP A 123 8.81 12.14 -13.75
CA ASP A 123 8.31 12.17 -15.13
C ASP A 123 6.86 12.66 -15.22
N TYR A 124 6.12 12.59 -14.12
CA TYR A 124 4.70 12.99 -14.03
C TYR A 124 4.49 14.39 -13.42
N GLY A 125 5.57 15.12 -13.13
CA GLY A 125 5.49 16.52 -12.68
C GLY A 125 6.38 16.83 -11.48
N GLY A 126 7.06 17.98 -11.54
CA GLY A 126 7.91 18.49 -10.48
C GLY A 126 9.18 17.66 -10.25
N HIS A 127 9.70 17.75 -9.02
CA HIS A 127 10.86 17.02 -8.57
C HIS A 127 10.56 16.26 -7.28
N ILE A 128 11.22 15.11 -7.13
CA ILE A 128 11.17 14.30 -5.92
C ILE A 128 12.58 14.02 -5.42
N SER A 129 12.69 13.61 -4.16
CA SER A 129 13.94 13.12 -3.58
C SER A 129 14.55 12.02 -4.47
N LEU A 130 15.81 12.20 -4.84
CA LEU A 130 16.59 11.25 -5.65
C LEU A 130 16.64 9.87 -5.00
N TYR A 131 16.76 9.83 -3.66
CA TYR A 131 16.75 8.58 -2.92
C TYR A 131 15.39 7.87 -3.02
N PHE A 132 14.28 8.60 -2.85
CA PHE A 132 12.95 8.01 -2.97
C PHE A 132 12.69 7.52 -4.39
N ASN A 133 13.10 8.30 -5.40
CA ASN A 133 12.96 7.93 -6.80
C ASN A 133 13.68 6.62 -7.14
N LYS A 134 14.97 6.52 -6.79
CA LYS A 134 15.77 5.30 -7.02
C LYS A 134 15.19 4.10 -6.30
N THR A 135 14.84 4.27 -5.02
CA THR A 135 14.30 3.19 -4.20
C THR A 135 12.96 2.71 -4.73
N PHE A 136 12.08 3.64 -5.15
CA PHE A 136 10.80 3.30 -5.76
C PHE A 136 10.99 2.46 -7.02
N HIS A 137 11.80 2.91 -7.98
CA HIS A 137 12.02 2.16 -9.22
C HIS A 137 12.57 0.75 -8.97
N THR A 138 13.53 0.60 -8.06
CA THR A 138 14.08 -0.73 -7.73
C THR A 138 13.03 -1.66 -7.13
N ILE A 139 12.24 -1.18 -6.15
CA ILE A 139 11.23 -2.02 -5.51
C ILE A 139 10.06 -2.28 -6.46
N TRP A 140 9.65 -1.27 -7.24
CA TRP A 140 8.55 -1.38 -8.20
C TRP A 140 8.84 -2.39 -9.31
N GLN A 141 10.04 -2.36 -9.91
CA GLN A 141 10.45 -3.34 -10.92
C GLN A 141 10.33 -4.80 -10.43
N GLY A 142 10.53 -5.04 -9.14
CA GLY A 142 10.33 -6.36 -8.56
C GLY A 142 8.86 -6.76 -8.40
N LEU A 143 7.96 -5.79 -8.24
CA LEU A 143 6.53 -6.02 -7.95
C LEU A 143 5.61 -5.89 -9.16
N GLU A 144 6.00 -5.08 -10.16
CA GLU A 144 5.10 -4.54 -11.16
C GLU A 144 4.35 -5.62 -11.95
N HIS A 145 5.03 -6.71 -12.31
CA HIS A 145 4.40 -7.82 -13.04
C HIS A 145 3.22 -8.42 -12.24
N ARG A 146 3.38 -8.60 -10.92
CA ARG A 146 2.33 -9.17 -10.08
C ARG A 146 1.20 -8.17 -9.86
N VAL A 147 1.53 -6.89 -9.70
CA VAL A 147 0.54 -5.82 -9.57
C VAL A 147 -0.32 -5.73 -10.84
N TYR A 148 0.30 -5.67 -12.03
CA TYR A 148 -0.43 -5.59 -13.29
C TYR A 148 -1.29 -6.82 -13.55
N MET A 149 -0.78 -8.02 -13.21
CA MET A 149 -1.57 -9.25 -13.27
C MET A 149 -2.85 -9.13 -12.44
N TYR A 150 -2.76 -8.66 -11.19
CA TYR A 150 -3.95 -8.56 -10.33
C TYR A 150 -4.92 -7.47 -10.79
N ILE A 151 -4.43 -6.33 -11.25
CA ILE A 151 -5.27 -5.28 -11.84
C ILE A 151 -6.02 -5.81 -13.07
N TYR A 152 -5.34 -6.58 -13.93
CA TYR A 152 -5.94 -7.18 -15.11
C TYR A 152 -6.97 -8.28 -14.79
N GLU A 153 -6.69 -9.13 -13.80
CA GLU A 153 -7.59 -10.19 -13.32
C GLU A 153 -8.85 -9.63 -12.63
N HIS A 154 -8.73 -8.44 -12.03
CA HIS A 154 -9.75 -7.86 -11.16
C HIS A 154 -9.98 -6.36 -11.46
N PRO A 155 -10.50 -6.01 -12.66
CA PRO A 155 -10.64 -4.62 -13.09
C PRO A 155 -11.71 -3.83 -12.30
N ASP A 156 -12.58 -4.49 -11.54
CA ASP A 156 -13.62 -3.90 -10.70
C ASP A 156 -13.21 -3.74 -9.22
N TRP A 157 -11.99 -4.14 -8.86
CA TRP A 157 -11.48 -4.10 -7.49
C TRP A 157 -10.80 -2.78 -7.17
N ASP A 158 -10.95 -2.34 -5.92
CA ASP A 158 -10.24 -1.17 -5.42
C ASP A 158 -8.75 -1.51 -5.18
N ILE A 159 -7.89 -0.50 -5.21
CA ILE A 159 -6.47 -0.62 -4.89
C ILE A 159 -6.16 0.20 -3.65
N TRP A 160 -5.69 -0.46 -2.60
CA TRP A 160 -5.34 0.18 -1.34
C TRP A 160 -3.83 0.14 -1.13
N ILE A 161 -3.22 1.32 -1.03
CA ILE A 161 -1.78 1.48 -1.00
C ILE A 161 -1.37 2.09 0.34
N GLY A 162 -0.52 1.37 1.07
CA GLY A 162 -0.10 1.70 2.43
C GLY A 162 1.41 1.76 2.60
N GLY A 163 1.86 2.56 3.57
CA GLY A 163 3.26 2.58 3.96
C GLY A 163 3.55 3.46 5.17
N HIS A 164 4.53 3.04 5.97
CA HIS A 164 5.01 3.79 7.13
C HIS A 164 6.41 4.37 6.89
N SER A 165 6.67 5.58 7.39
CA SER A 165 7.96 6.28 7.25
C SER A 165 8.39 6.38 5.77
N LEU A 166 9.60 5.92 5.42
CA LEU A 166 10.05 5.82 4.01
C LEU A 166 9.09 5.00 3.14
N GLY A 167 8.44 3.97 3.69
CA GLY A 167 7.41 3.21 2.98
C GLY A 167 6.24 4.08 2.54
N GLY A 168 5.88 5.10 3.33
CA GLY A 168 4.86 6.08 2.96
C GLY A 168 5.25 6.90 1.73
N ALA A 169 6.53 7.30 1.61
CA ALA A 169 7.03 7.97 0.42
C ALA A 169 6.94 7.08 -0.82
N LEU A 170 7.31 5.80 -0.71
CA LEU A 170 7.20 4.84 -1.82
C LEU A 170 5.73 4.57 -2.21
N ALA A 171 4.84 4.46 -1.22
CA ALA A 171 3.40 4.30 -1.44
C ALA A 171 2.80 5.49 -2.22
N THR A 172 3.21 6.72 -1.91
CA THR A 172 2.81 7.90 -2.68
C THR A 172 3.30 7.84 -4.12
N LEU A 173 4.57 7.51 -4.35
CA LEU A 173 5.11 7.41 -5.71
C LEU A 173 4.40 6.32 -6.53
N ALA A 174 4.13 5.16 -5.92
CA ALA A 174 3.38 4.08 -6.54
C ALA A 174 1.96 4.51 -6.92
N THR A 175 1.27 5.19 -6.00
CA THR A 175 -0.08 5.73 -6.24
C THR A 175 -0.09 6.69 -7.41
N PHE A 176 0.83 7.65 -7.44
CA PHE A 176 0.90 8.63 -8.52
C PHE A 176 1.21 7.96 -9.85
N PHE A 177 2.18 7.04 -9.87
CA PHE A 177 2.56 6.27 -11.04
C PHE A 177 1.35 5.53 -11.65
N LEU A 178 0.60 4.80 -10.82
CA LEU A 178 -0.55 4.00 -11.26
C LEU A 178 -1.67 4.86 -11.85
N VAL A 179 -2.00 5.97 -11.18
CA VAL A 179 -3.08 6.87 -11.59
C VAL A 179 -2.70 7.70 -12.83
N HIS A 180 -1.48 8.27 -12.83
CA HIS A 180 -1.03 9.10 -13.95
C HIS A 180 -0.87 8.28 -15.23
N SER A 181 -0.34 7.06 -15.11
CA SER A 181 -0.18 6.12 -16.23
C SER A 181 -1.50 5.50 -16.71
N LYS A 182 -2.64 5.88 -16.12
CA LYS A 182 -3.99 5.37 -16.45
C LYS A 182 -4.11 3.84 -16.34
N LEU A 183 -3.28 3.23 -15.48
CA LEU A 183 -3.38 1.82 -15.13
C LEU A 183 -4.54 1.58 -14.17
N VAL A 184 -4.90 2.61 -13.41
CA VAL A 184 -5.98 2.56 -12.41
C VAL A 184 -6.71 3.90 -12.44
N GLN A 185 -8.03 3.85 -12.27
CA GLN A 185 -8.82 5.06 -12.18
C GLN A 185 -8.61 5.76 -10.83
N PRO A 186 -8.60 7.10 -10.78
CA PRO A 186 -8.44 7.86 -9.54
C PRO A 186 -9.38 7.48 -8.39
N ASP A 187 -10.62 7.10 -8.71
CA ASP A 187 -11.67 6.74 -7.76
C ASP A 187 -11.53 5.33 -7.19
N ALA A 188 -10.82 4.45 -7.89
CA ALA A 188 -10.52 3.09 -7.47
C ALA A 188 -9.28 2.98 -6.57
N VAL A 189 -8.51 4.06 -6.35
CA VAL A 189 -7.29 4.03 -5.53
C VAL A 189 -7.48 4.76 -4.21
N LYS A 190 -7.08 4.11 -3.11
CA LYS A 190 -7.01 4.70 -1.77
C LYS A 190 -5.58 4.65 -1.25
N LEU A 191 -4.95 5.81 -1.09
CA LEU A 191 -3.64 5.94 -0.44
C LEU A 191 -3.80 6.36 1.02
N MET A 192 -3.12 5.65 1.91
CA MET A 192 -2.94 6.12 3.28
C MET A 192 -1.54 5.82 3.79
N THR A 193 -0.89 6.84 4.32
CA THR A 193 0.49 6.74 4.82
C THR A 193 0.59 7.12 6.29
N PHE A 194 1.59 6.59 6.98
CA PHE A 194 1.78 6.79 8.42
C PHE A 194 3.18 7.32 8.68
N GLY A 195 3.30 8.49 9.30
CA GLY A 195 4.60 9.11 9.59
C GLY A 195 5.44 9.38 8.32
N GLN A 196 4.79 9.71 7.20
CA GLN A 196 5.44 9.92 5.91
C GLN A 196 6.27 11.22 5.88
N PRO A 197 7.52 11.21 5.36
CA PRO A 197 8.26 12.43 5.06
C PRO A 197 7.74 13.14 3.81
N ARG A 198 8.04 14.43 3.65
CA ARG A 198 7.73 15.14 2.39
C ARG A 198 8.48 14.49 1.22
N VAL A 199 7.79 14.26 0.10
CA VAL A 199 8.30 13.44 -1.02
C VAL A 199 8.94 14.28 -2.12
N GLY A 200 8.31 15.40 -2.46
CA GLY A 200 8.69 16.22 -3.61
C GLY A 200 8.51 17.71 -3.39
N ASP A 201 8.74 18.48 -4.45
CA ASP A 201 8.54 19.92 -4.48
C ASP A 201 7.04 20.28 -4.60
N LYS A 202 6.73 21.58 -4.62
CA LYS A 202 5.35 22.04 -4.76
C LYS A 202 4.71 21.56 -6.06
N ALA A 203 5.48 21.56 -7.16
CA ALA A 203 4.96 21.15 -8.46
C ALA A 203 4.59 19.66 -8.47
N PHE A 204 5.37 18.82 -7.80
CA PHE A 204 5.02 17.41 -7.57
C PHE A 204 3.75 17.29 -6.71
N ALA A 205 3.66 18.03 -5.60
CA ALA A 205 2.51 17.94 -4.70
C ALA A 205 1.21 18.39 -5.39
N ASP A 206 1.25 19.51 -6.11
CA ASP A 206 0.10 20.02 -6.87
C ASP A 206 -0.31 19.03 -7.98
N ALA A 207 0.65 18.46 -8.70
CA ALA A 207 0.36 17.48 -9.76
C ALA A 207 -0.26 16.19 -9.19
N PHE A 208 0.24 15.73 -8.05
CA PHE A 208 -0.33 14.59 -7.33
C PHE A 208 -1.77 14.87 -6.90
N ASP A 209 -2.02 15.99 -6.21
CA ASP A 209 -3.33 16.33 -5.64
C ASP A 209 -4.38 16.62 -6.72
N ASN A 210 -3.97 16.99 -7.93
CA ASN A 210 -4.87 17.14 -9.08
C ASN A 210 -5.38 15.81 -9.64
N GLU A 211 -4.69 14.70 -9.41
CA GLU A 211 -5.03 13.40 -10.00
C GLU A 211 -5.50 12.37 -8.98
N VAL A 212 -5.03 12.44 -7.73
CA VAL A 212 -5.32 11.43 -6.71
C VAL A 212 -6.31 11.99 -5.69
N GLY A 213 -7.56 11.51 -5.74
CA GLY A 213 -8.64 12.00 -4.88
C GLY A 213 -8.54 11.53 -3.42
N TYR A 214 -8.24 10.24 -3.19
CA TYR A 214 -8.16 9.67 -1.84
C TYR A 214 -6.71 9.46 -1.42
N ALA A 215 -6.13 10.47 -0.76
CA ALA A 215 -4.78 10.42 -0.22
C ALA A 215 -4.70 11.08 1.16
N TYR A 216 -4.48 10.26 2.19
CA TYR A 216 -4.38 10.74 3.57
C TYR A 216 -3.03 10.41 4.18
N ARG A 217 -2.44 11.41 4.84
CA ARG A 217 -1.23 11.28 5.63
C ARG A 217 -1.60 11.34 7.10
N VAL A 218 -1.43 10.22 7.77
CA VAL A 218 -1.68 10.09 9.19
C VAL A 218 -0.39 10.40 9.97
N VAL A 219 -0.46 11.43 10.81
CA VAL A 219 0.67 11.93 11.59
C VAL A 219 0.32 11.93 13.08
N HIS A 220 1.34 11.92 13.95
CA HIS A 220 1.17 12.11 15.38
C HIS A 220 2.08 13.24 15.88
N SER A 221 1.67 13.93 16.94
CA SER A 221 2.24 15.23 17.36
C SER A 221 3.71 15.21 17.78
N ARG A 222 4.30 14.02 17.99
CA ARG A 222 5.72 13.84 18.36
C ARG A 222 6.57 13.29 17.22
N ASP A 223 5.97 12.99 16.08
CA ASP A 223 6.70 12.50 14.92
C ASP A 223 7.39 13.66 14.20
N ILE A 224 8.71 13.62 14.11
CA ILE A 224 9.48 14.60 13.35
C ILE A 224 9.60 14.23 11.87
N VAL A 225 9.28 13.00 11.48
CA VAL A 225 9.43 12.51 10.11
C VAL A 225 8.59 13.31 9.11
N PRO A 226 7.31 13.64 9.38
CA PRO A 226 6.52 14.51 8.50
C PRO A 226 7.07 15.94 8.39
N SER A 227 7.93 16.36 9.31
CA SER A 227 8.56 17.68 9.24
C SER A 227 9.80 17.72 8.34
N ILE A 228 10.23 16.60 7.75
CA ILE A 228 11.42 16.52 6.91
C ILE A 228 11.11 15.95 5.51
N PRO A 229 11.85 16.35 4.46
CA PRO A 229 12.79 17.48 4.42
C PRO A 229 12.07 18.83 4.54
N ARG A 230 12.75 19.88 5.05
CA ARG A 230 12.12 21.20 5.30
C ARG A 230 12.10 22.13 4.08
N SER A 231 13.26 22.44 3.48
CA SER A 231 13.35 23.49 2.47
C SER A 231 13.04 22.97 1.07
N GLY A 232 12.07 23.58 0.39
CA GLY A 232 11.70 23.26 -1.00
C GLY A 232 10.81 22.03 -1.17
N TYR A 233 10.58 21.26 -0.11
CA TYR A 233 9.70 20.09 -0.13
C TYR A 233 8.31 20.43 0.38
N TRP A 234 7.28 19.83 -0.23
CA TRP A 234 5.87 20.03 0.07
C TRP A 234 5.19 18.70 0.36
N HIS A 235 4.14 18.75 1.17
CA HIS A 235 3.26 17.60 1.38
C HIS A 235 2.14 17.63 0.35
N GLN A 236 1.88 16.46 -0.22
CA GLN A 236 0.68 16.12 -0.96
C GLN A 236 -0.33 15.44 -0.02
N GLY A 237 -1.60 15.38 -0.45
CA GLY A 237 -2.69 14.76 0.28
C GLY A 237 -3.08 15.48 1.58
N ALA A 238 -4.22 15.07 2.14
CA ALA A 238 -4.76 15.66 3.35
C ALA A 238 -4.05 15.10 4.61
N GLU A 239 -3.77 15.98 5.58
CA GLU A 239 -3.21 15.58 6.87
C GLU A 239 -4.31 15.16 7.85
N GLN A 240 -4.11 14.04 8.54
CA GLN A 240 -4.95 13.61 9.65
C GLN A 240 -4.09 13.37 10.88
N SER A 241 -4.46 14.01 11.99
CA SER A 241 -3.73 13.88 13.25
C SER A 241 -4.37 12.79 14.12
N LEU A 242 -3.63 11.73 14.41
CA LEU A 242 -4.01 10.75 15.43
C LEU A 242 -3.37 11.13 16.77
N SER A 243 -4.10 10.89 17.86
CA SER A 243 -3.51 11.02 19.20
C SER A 243 -2.34 10.04 19.35
N GLN A 244 -1.30 10.44 20.09
CA GLN A 244 -0.13 9.59 20.36
C GLN A 244 -0.53 8.22 20.88
N HIS A 245 -1.50 8.19 21.80
CA HIS A 245 -2.00 6.96 22.41
C HIS A 245 -2.62 6.01 21.38
N LEU A 246 -3.47 6.52 20.49
CA LEU A 246 -4.11 5.71 19.45
C LEU A 246 -3.09 5.22 18.43
N TYR A 247 -2.11 6.06 18.07
CA TYR A 247 -1.05 5.66 17.15
C TYR A 247 -0.16 4.55 17.74
N GLU A 248 0.26 4.71 19.00
CA GLU A 248 1.05 3.69 19.71
C GLU A 248 0.25 2.41 19.96
N GLN A 249 -1.04 2.54 20.28
CA GLN A 249 -1.95 1.41 20.41
C GLN A 249 -2.02 0.65 19.08
N SER A 250 -2.23 1.33 17.95
CA SER A 250 -2.23 0.69 16.63
C SER A 250 -0.88 0.04 16.32
N LEU A 251 0.25 0.71 16.60
CA LEU A 251 1.59 0.11 16.44
C LEU A 251 1.75 -1.18 17.25
N SER A 252 1.24 -1.21 18.49
CA SER A 252 1.36 -2.37 19.37
C SER A 252 0.40 -3.50 19.01
N GLN A 253 -0.86 -3.17 18.75
CA GLN A 253 -1.96 -4.09 18.46
C GLN A 253 -1.79 -4.76 17.10
N TYR A 254 -1.31 -4.01 16.10
CA TYR A 254 -1.13 -4.49 14.73
C TYR A 254 0.35 -4.71 14.37
N SER A 255 1.22 -4.82 15.39
CA SER A 255 2.62 -5.19 15.19
C SER A 255 2.69 -6.61 14.61
N CYS A 256 3.12 -6.68 13.34
CA CYS A 256 3.45 -7.93 12.67
C CYS A 256 4.78 -8.54 13.16
N LYS A 257 5.44 -7.95 14.16
CA LYS A 257 6.58 -8.59 14.83
C LYS A 257 6.05 -9.76 15.64
N SER A 258 6.47 -10.97 15.25
CA SER A 258 6.25 -12.22 15.97
C SER A 258 6.37 -12.01 17.49
N THR A 259 5.24 -12.09 18.20
CA THR A 259 5.25 -12.45 19.60
C THR A 259 5.55 -13.94 19.66
N ASN A 260 6.83 -14.30 19.80
CA ASN A 260 7.29 -15.63 20.24
C ASN A 260 6.55 -16.85 19.65
N ALA A 261 6.68 -17.06 18.33
CA ALA A 261 6.70 -18.42 17.78
C ALA A 261 8.01 -18.58 17.03
N GLY A 262 8.91 -19.40 17.57
CA GLY A 262 10.26 -19.59 17.08
C GLY A 262 10.28 -20.08 15.64
N LEU A 263 10.82 -19.24 14.76
CA LEU A 263 11.41 -19.69 13.50
C LEU A 263 12.89 -19.29 13.55
N PRO A 264 13.82 -20.27 13.52
CA PRO A 264 15.23 -19.94 13.49
C PRO A 264 15.58 -19.17 12.20
N PRO A 265 16.56 -18.26 12.25
CA PRO A 265 16.99 -17.51 11.07
C PRO A 265 17.44 -18.48 9.96
N PRO A 266 17.19 -18.16 8.67
CA PRO A 266 17.65 -18.99 7.56
C PRO A 266 19.18 -19.14 7.62
N ALA A 267 19.64 -20.38 7.49
CA ALA A 267 21.06 -20.71 7.50
C ALA A 267 21.79 -19.92 6.39
N ARG A 268 22.87 -19.22 6.76
CA ARG A 268 23.80 -18.65 5.79
C ARG A 268 24.40 -19.79 4.98
N SER A 269 24.20 -19.77 3.67
CA SER A 269 24.99 -20.58 2.75
C SER A 269 26.46 -20.14 2.85
N THR A 270 27.30 -21.03 3.37
CA THR A 270 28.75 -21.04 3.10
C THR A 270 29.01 -21.62 1.73
#